data_AF-A0A5C8C768-F1
#
_entry.id   AF-A0A5C8C768-F1
#
_cell.length_a   1.000
_cell.length_b   1.000
_cell.length_c   1.000
_cell.angle_alpha   90.00
_cell.angle_beta   90.00
_cell.angle_gamma   90.00
#
_symmetry.space_group_name_H-M   'P 1'
#
loop_
_entity.id
_entity.type
_entity.pdbx_description
1 polymer ?
#
loop_
_entity_poly.entity_id
_entity_poly.type
_entity_poly.pdbx_seq_one_letter_code
_entity_poly.pdbx_strand_id
1 'polypeptide(L)'
;MIPDSARTTDAAALALEYGESVVLESIRRTHARVAYRAFGATRLVGSRGPQKIHDAISNTVYGAISGGLKAGSLVARELATRGVGAPIDTSTTGRRIRAAVNGLVGEQLRLASDPQAIVMTIRKNGNDIPASAWWLSQAFPTASDHLVVFVHGLCESDDTWAADSDSIANVVDAQTQATSLLIRYNTGLKPTENGTHLSVGFRPVL
;
A
#
# COMPACT_ATOMS: atom_id res chain seq x y z
N MET A 1 -7.72 2.93 -28.22
CA MET A 1 -8.11 3.17 -26.81
C MET A 1 -6.88 2.84 -25.99
N ILE A 2 -6.18 3.84 -25.47
CA ILE A 2 -5.02 3.62 -24.58
C ILE A 2 -5.61 2.99 -23.31
N PRO A 3 -5.12 1.84 -22.82
CA PRO A 3 -5.59 1.29 -21.55
C PRO A 3 -5.49 2.40 -20.50
N ASP A 4 -6.53 2.59 -19.69
CA ASP A 4 -6.49 3.58 -18.62
C ASP A 4 -5.31 3.25 -17.71
N SER A 5 -4.22 3.99 -17.88
CA SER A 5 -2.99 3.80 -17.12
C SER A 5 -3.24 4.33 -15.72
N ALA A 6 -2.82 3.61 -14.68
CA ALA A 6 -2.91 4.07 -13.30
C ALA A 6 -2.34 5.49 -13.12
N ARG A 7 -3.17 6.45 -12.70
CA ARG A 7 -2.79 7.87 -12.54
C ARG A 7 -2.71 8.30 -11.08
N THR A 8 -1.99 9.40 -10.84
CA THR A 8 -1.80 9.99 -9.51
C THR A 8 -3.08 10.49 -8.86
N THR A 9 -4.01 11.07 -9.62
CA THR A 9 -5.28 11.62 -9.13
C THR A 9 -6.27 10.53 -8.76
N ASP A 10 -6.40 9.47 -9.56
CA ASP A 10 -7.18 8.27 -9.23
C ASP A 10 -6.67 7.61 -7.95
N ALA A 11 -5.35 7.43 -7.85
CA ALA A 11 -4.73 6.86 -6.65
C ALA A 11 -4.95 7.75 -5.42
N ALA A 12 -4.88 9.07 -5.57
CA ALA A 12 -5.15 10.02 -4.48
C ALA A 12 -6.63 9.98 -4.05
N ALA A 13 -7.56 9.89 -5.00
CA ALA A 13 -8.99 9.74 -4.70
C ALA A 13 -9.27 8.48 -3.88
N LEU A 14 -8.71 7.34 -4.31
CA LEU A 14 -8.80 6.06 -3.60
C LEU A 14 -8.14 6.15 -2.21
N ALA A 15 -6.95 6.76 -2.10
CA ALA A 15 -6.26 6.91 -0.83
C ALA A 15 -7.05 7.76 0.17
N LEU A 16 -7.69 8.84 -0.28
CA LEU A 16 -8.53 9.69 0.57
C LEU A 16 -9.82 8.99 1.00
N GLU A 17 -10.46 8.27 0.09
CA GLU A 17 -11.69 7.53 0.37
C GLU A 17 -11.46 6.36 1.33
N TYR A 18 -10.44 5.53 1.06
CA TYR A 18 -10.13 4.39 1.91
C TYR A 18 -9.37 4.78 3.18
N GLY A 19 -8.64 5.90 3.15
CA GLY A 19 -8.12 6.53 4.36
C GLY A 19 -9.25 6.94 5.31
N GLU A 20 -10.37 7.43 4.79
CA GLU A 20 -11.55 7.76 5.59
C GLU A 20 -12.30 6.52 6.07
N SER A 21 -12.72 5.67 5.14
CA SER A 21 -13.63 4.55 5.43
C SER A 21 -12.96 3.39 6.15
N VAL A 22 -11.65 3.16 5.94
CA VAL A 22 -10.92 2.04 6.56
C VAL A 22 -10.09 2.53 7.74
N VAL A 23 -9.16 3.46 7.49
CA VAL A 23 -8.15 3.85 8.50
C VAL A 23 -8.77 4.71 9.58
N LEU A 24 -9.40 5.82 9.21
CA LEU A 24 -9.97 6.76 10.17
C LEU A 24 -11.09 6.12 11.00
N GLU A 25 -11.95 5.32 10.38
CA GLU A 25 -12.99 4.60 11.10
C GLU A 25 -12.42 3.57 12.10
N SER A 26 -11.39 2.83 11.70
CA SER A 26 -10.70 1.88 12.61
C SER A 26 -10.07 2.59 13.81
N ILE A 27 -9.42 3.74 13.58
CA ILE A 27 -8.84 4.58 14.64
C ILE A 27 -9.95 5.09 15.54
N ARG A 28 -11.03 5.67 14.99
CA ARG A 28 -12.17 6.19 15.75
C ARG A 28 -12.78 5.12 16.65
N ARG A 29 -13.00 3.92 16.13
CA ARG A 29 -13.55 2.79 16.88
C ARG A 29 -12.62 2.34 18.00
N THR A 30 -11.32 2.30 17.74
CA THR A 30 -10.31 1.93 18.75
C THR A 30 -10.25 2.96 19.85
N HIS A 31 -10.20 4.25 19.49
CA HIS A 31 -10.25 5.36 20.43
C HIS A 31 -11.50 5.27 21.30
N ALA A 32 -12.69 5.12 20.71
CA ALA A 32 -13.94 5.01 21.45
C ALA A 32 -13.93 3.86 22.48
N ARG A 33 -13.33 2.71 22.13
CA ARG A 33 -13.18 1.57 23.05
C ARG A 33 -12.21 1.86 24.19
N VAL A 34 -11.09 2.51 23.90
CA VAL A 34 -10.11 2.92 24.92
C VAL A 34 -10.72 3.95 25.87
N ALA A 35 -11.37 4.98 25.34
CA ALA A 35 -12.07 5.99 26.12
C ALA A 35 -13.17 5.37 26.99
N TYR A 36 -13.97 4.45 26.43
CA TYR A 36 -14.96 3.72 27.19
C TYR A 36 -14.35 2.98 28.38
N ARG A 37 -13.17 2.35 28.24
CA ARG A 37 -12.49 1.71 29.36
C ARG A 37 -11.96 2.72 30.38
N ALA A 38 -11.32 3.80 29.93
CA ALA A 38 -10.76 4.84 30.79
C ALA A 38 -11.82 5.51 31.67
N PHE A 39 -12.97 5.86 31.10
CA PHE A 39 -14.11 6.42 31.85
C PHE A 39 -14.95 5.37 32.58
N GLY A 40 -14.51 4.11 32.63
CA GLY A 40 -15.09 3.08 33.50
C GLY A 40 -15.03 3.50 34.97
N ALA A 41 -13.87 4.00 35.42
CA ALA A 41 -13.65 4.42 36.80
C ALA A 41 -14.58 5.58 37.22
N THR A 42 -14.76 6.61 36.38
CA THR A 42 -15.61 7.76 36.71
C THR A 42 -17.10 7.39 36.79
N ARG A 43 -17.54 6.37 36.05
CA ARG A 43 -18.90 5.83 36.13
C ARG A 43 -19.18 5.07 37.40
N LEU A 44 -18.17 4.39 37.98
CA LEU A 44 -18.31 3.73 39.28
C LEU A 44 -18.60 4.74 40.39
N VAL A 45 -18.08 5.96 40.27
CA VAL A 45 -18.36 7.08 41.20
C VAL A 45 -19.60 7.89 40.77
N GLY A 46 -20.45 7.32 39.90
CA GLY A 46 -21.75 7.90 39.50
C GLY A 46 -21.70 8.97 38.40
N SER A 47 -20.53 9.36 37.90
CA SER A 47 -20.41 10.45 36.92
C SER A 47 -20.24 9.95 35.49
N ARG A 48 -21.18 10.33 34.60
CA ARG A 48 -21.09 10.16 33.14
C ARG A 48 -20.71 11.44 32.39
N GLY A 49 -20.58 12.56 33.09
CA GLY A 49 -20.30 13.88 32.50
C GLY A 49 -18.99 13.94 31.70
N PRO A 50 -17.84 13.56 32.29
CA PRO A 50 -16.55 13.61 31.60
C PRO A 50 -16.52 12.80 30.30
N GLN A 51 -17.10 11.60 30.34
CA GLN A 51 -17.19 10.74 29.15
C GLN A 51 -18.03 11.41 28.04
N LYS A 52 -19.20 11.98 28.38
CA LYS A 52 -20.05 12.66 27.38
C LYS A 52 -19.34 13.84 26.71
N ILE A 53 -18.60 14.63 27.48
CA ILE A 53 -17.83 15.77 26.96
C ILE A 53 -16.73 15.27 26.02
N HIS A 54 -15.96 14.27 26.46
CA HIS A 54 -14.93 13.64 25.62
C HIS A 54 -15.50 13.09 24.32
N ASP A 55 -16.60 12.32 24.40
CA ASP A 55 -17.23 11.72 23.23
C ASP A 55 -17.74 12.80 22.25
N ALA A 56 -18.29 13.91 22.75
CA ALA A 56 -18.71 15.04 21.92
C ALA A 56 -17.53 15.69 21.18
N ILE A 57 -16.42 15.94 21.88
CA ILE A 57 -15.20 16.51 21.28
C ILE A 57 -14.63 15.55 20.24
N SER A 58 -14.40 14.29 20.60
CA SER A 58 -13.82 13.30 19.70
C SER A 58 -14.71 13.08 18.47
N ASN A 59 -16.03 12.98 18.63
CA ASN A 59 -16.95 12.85 17.50
C ASN A 59 -16.88 14.05 16.56
N THR A 60 -16.72 15.26 17.10
CA THR A 60 -16.56 16.49 16.29
C THR A 60 -15.25 16.49 15.52
N VAL A 61 -14.13 16.15 16.17
CA VAL A 61 -12.81 16.07 15.53
C VAL A 61 -12.80 15.02 14.42
N TYR A 62 -13.26 13.79 14.71
CA TYR A 62 -13.34 12.74 13.68
C TYR A 62 -14.31 13.10 12.55
N GLY A 63 -15.40 13.80 12.86
CA GLY A 63 -16.34 14.30 11.86
C GLY A 63 -15.70 15.32 10.91
N ALA A 64 -14.93 16.28 11.46
CA ALA A 64 -14.22 17.28 10.66
C ALA A 64 -13.17 16.64 9.74
N ILE A 65 -12.39 15.66 10.24
CA ILE A 65 -11.40 14.93 9.44
C ILE A 65 -12.09 14.12 8.33
N SER A 66 -13.17 13.39 8.66
CA SER A 66 -13.96 12.63 7.68
C SER A 66 -14.50 13.53 6.57
N GLY A 67 -15.05 14.70 6.93
CA GLY A 67 -15.52 15.69 5.97
C GLY A 67 -14.41 16.18 5.04
N GLY A 68 -13.23 16.49 5.58
CA GLY A 68 -12.07 16.92 4.80
C GLY A 68 -11.57 15.85 3.82
N LEU A 69 -11.46 14.59 4.27
CA LEU A 69 -11.05 13.48 3.42
C LEU A 69 -12.06 13.22 2.28
N LYS A 70 -13.36 13.25 2.59
CA LYS A 70 -14.43 13.08 1.58
C LYS A 70 -14.41 14.21 0.55
N ALA A 71 -14.31 15.46 0.99
CA ALA A 71 -14.22 16.60 0.09
C ALA A 71 -12.98 16.52 -0.81
N GLY A 72 -11.83 16.15 -0.24
CA GLY A 72 -10.60 15.93 -0.99
C GLY A 72 -10.73 14.81 -2.03
N SER A 73 -11.36 13.68 -1.66
CA SER A 73 -11.59 12.57 -2.59
C SER A 73 -12.48 13.01 -3.76
N LEU A 74 -13.55 13.77 -3.51
CA LEU A 74 -14.41 14.32 -4.57
C LEU A 74 -13.62 15.22 -5.54
N VAL A 75 -12.76 16.11 -5.01
CA VAL A 75 -11.90 16.97 -5.83
C VAL A 75 -10.90 16.15 -6.65
N ALA A 76 -10.27 15.13 -6.04
CA ALA A 76 -9.33 14.27 -6.75
C ALA A 76 -10.01 13.46 -7.86
N ARG A 77 -11.22 12.94 -7.62
CA ARG A 77 -12.05 12.25 -8.63
C ARG A 77 -12.41 13.17 -9.79
N GLU A 78 -12.82 14.41 -9.51
CA GLU A 78 -13.13 15.39 -10.55
C GLU A 78 -11.90 15.78 -11.39
N LEU A 79 -10.71 15.84 -10.77
CA LEU A 79 -9.48 16.04 -11.53
C LEU A 79 -9.15 14.83 -12.40
N ALA A 80 -9.39 13.61 -11.89
CA ALA A 80 -9.16 12.38 -12.64
C ALA A 80 -10.10 12.24 -13.85
N THR A 81 -11.39 12.57 -13.73
CA THR A 81 -12.34 12.57 -14.86
C THR A 81 -11.95 13.56 -15.96
N ARG A 82 -11.27 14.65 -15.60
CA ARG A 82 -10.67 15.62 -16.54
C ARG A 82 -9.34 15.15 -17.14
N GLY A 83 -8.87 13.96 -16.78
CA GLY A 83 -7.62 13.38 -17.24
C GLY A 83 -6.38 14.04 -16.63
N VAL A 84 -6.51 14.81 -15.55
CA VAL A 84 -5.35 15.37 -14.82
C VAL A 84 -4.68 14.25 -14.05
N GLY A 85 -3.35 14.18 -14.09
CA GLY A 85 -2.57 13.20 -13.34
C GLY A 85 -1.42 12.61 -14.16
N ALA A 86 -0.30 12.35 -13.51
CA ALA A 86 0.83 11.67 -14.13
C ALA A 86 0.69 10.15 -13.95
N PRO A 87 1.40 9.32 -14.75
CA PRO A 87 1.48 7.89 -14.48
C PRO A 87 2.04 7.63 -13.07
N ILE A 88 1.32 6.84 -12.27
CA ILE A 88 1.55 6.71 -10.83
C ILE A 88 2.93 6.21 -10.45
N ASP A 89 3.53 5.33 -11.28
CA ASP A 89 4.80 4.68 -10.95
C ASP A 89 6.05 5.52 -11.27
N THR A 90 5.88 6.68 -11.91
CA THR A 90 7.00 7.57 -12.30
C THR A 90 7.70 8.24 -11.13
N SER A 91 7.07 8.27 -9.95
CA SER A 91 7.64 8.86 -8.74
C SER A 91 7.57 7.91 -7.56
N THR A 92 8.54 8.00 -6.65
CA THR A 92 8.54 7.21 -5.41
C THR A 92 7.28 7.48 -4.57
N THR A 93 6.85 8.74 -4.49
CA THR A 93 5.61 9.10 -3.78
C THR A 93 4.39 8.43 -4.39
N GLY A 94 4.26 8.45 -5.72
CA GLY A 94 3.15 7.78 -6.42
C GLY A 94 3.16 6.26 -6.19
N ARG A 95 4.32 5.61 -6.26
CA ARG A 95 4.47 4.17 -5.95
C ARG A 95 4.05 3.84 -4.52
N ARG A 96 4.44 4.66 -3.54
CA ARG A 96 4.03 4.52 -2.14
C ARG A 96 2.52 4.69 -1.94
N ILE A 97 1.91 5.68 -2.59
CA ILE A 97 0.45 5.88 -2.55
C ILE A 97 -0.25 4.66 -3.15
N ARG A 98 0.18 4.18 -4.33
CA ARG A 98 -0.39 2.98 -4.97
C ARG A 98 -0.29 1.76 -4.07
N ALA A 99 0.87 1.56 -3.44
CA ALA A 99 1.10 0.47 -2.50
C ALA A 99 0.20 0.55 -1.27
N ALA A 100 0.06 1.74 -0.67
CA ALA A 100 -0.85 1.95 0.46
C ALA A 100 -2.30 1.66 0.09
N VAL A 101 -2.77 2.13 -1.07
CA VAL A 101 -4.13 1.82 -1.56
C VAL A 101 -4.31 0.31 -1.76
N ASN A 102 -3.34 -0.37 -2.37
CA ASN A 102 -3.40 -1.82 -2.54
C ASN A 102 -3.36 -2.57 -1.21
N GLY A 103 -2.62 -2.10 -0.21
CA GLY A 103 -2.64 -2.69 1.12
C GLY A 103 -4.00 -2.56 1.81
N LEU A 104 -4.70 -1.44 1.61
CA LEU A 104 -6.03 -1.21 2.20
C LEU A 104 -7.13 -2.00 1.48
N VAL A 105 -7.14 -1.99 0.14
CA VAL A 105 -8.28 -2.48 -0.68
C VAL A 105 -7.87 -3.18 -1.98
N GLY A 106 -6.66 -3.72 -2.03
CA GLY A 106 -6.12 -4.27 -3.26
C GLY A 106 -6.89 -5.47 -3.82
N GLU A 107 -7.60 -6.24 -2.98
CA GLU A 107 -8.49 -7.30 -3.48
C GLU A 107 -9.71 -6.72 -4.22
N GLN A 108 -10.31 -5.66 -3.68
CA GLN A 108 -11.42 -4.96 -4.34
C GLN A 108 -10.97 -4.36 -5.67
N LEU A 109 -9.80 -3.73 -5.72
CA LEU A 109 -9.21 -3.22 -6.95
C LEU A 109 -9.00 -4.33 -7.98
N ARG A 110 -8.46 -5.48 -7.55
CA ARG A 110 -8.24 -6.64 -8.43
C ARG A 110 -9.56 -7.18 -8.98
N LEU A 111 -10.58 -7.34 -8.14
CA LEU A 111 -11.91 -7.81 -8.56
C LEU A 111 -12.59 -6.83 -9.52
N ALA A 112 -12.37 -5.53 -9.34
CA ALA A 112 -12.87 -4.48 -10.23
C ALA A 112 -12.05 -4.32 -11.53
N SER A 113 -10.95 -5.07 -11.69
CA SER A 113 -9.97 -4.85 -12.76
C SER A 113 -9.47 -3.40 -12.83
N ASP A 114 -9.34 -2.75 -11.67
CA ASP A 114 -8.89 -1.37 -11.56
C ASP A 114 -7.40 -1.28 -11.95
N PRO A 115 -6.99 -0.31 -12.79
CA PRO A 115 -5.59 -0.13 -13.19
C PRO A 115 -4.61 0.04 -12.02
N GLN A 116 -5.08 0.53 -10.86
CA GLN A 116 -4.27 0.69 -9.67
C GLN A 116 -3.91 -0.65 -9.01
N ALA A 117 -4.64 -1.73 -9.30
CA ALA A 117 -4.35 -3.05 -8.77
C ALA A 117 -2.91 -3.45 -9.13
N ILE A 118 -2.12 -3.79 -8.11
CA ILE A 118 -0.75 -4.24 -8.29
C ILE A 118 -0.77 -5.71 -8.71
N VAL A 119 -0.06 -6.02 -9.78
CA VAL A 119 0.27 -7.39 -10.18
C VAL A 119 1.66 -7.71 -9.64
N MET A 120 1.84 -8.93 -9.11
CA MET A 120 3.13 -9.34 -8.58
C MET A 120 4.20 -9.34 -9.68
N THR A 121 5.35 -8.75 -9.39
CA THR A 121 6.42 -8.55 -10.37
C THR A 121 7.78 -8.34 -9.69
N ILE A 122 8.85 -8.70 -10.38
CA ILE A 122 10.23 -8.42 -9.97
C ILE A 122 10.55 -6.97 -10.30
N ARG A 123 11.26 -6.30 -9.42
CA ARG A 123 11.54 -4.87 -9.51
C ARG A 123 13.04 -4.62 -9.52
N LYS A 124 13.49 -3.74 -10.41
CA LYS A 124 14.87 -3.26 -10.45
C LYS A 124 14.90 -1.79 -10.84
N ASN A 125 15.56 -0.96 -10.04
CA ASN A 125 15.69 0.50 -10.27
C ASN A 125 14.34 1.19 -10.54
N GLY A 126 13.28 0.79 -9.83
CA GLY A 126 11.94 1.35 -10.01
C GLY A 126 11.19 0.87 -11.26
N ASN A 127 11.68 -0.16 -11.97
CA ASN A 127 11.03 -0.71 -13.17
C ASN A 127 10.56 -2.16 -12.94
N ASP A 128 9.49 -2.54 -13.62
CA ASP A 128 9.02 -3.93 -13.68
C ASP A 128 9.93 -4.75 -14.59
N ILE A 129 10.37 -5.90 -14.08
CA ILE A 129 11.15 -6.88 -14.83
C ILE A 129 10.26 -8.09 -15.08
N PRO A 130 9.86 -8.33 -16.35
CA PRO A 130 9.07 -9.50 -16.69
C PRO A 130 9.79 -10.80 -16.29
N ALA A 131 9.05 -11.74 -15.73
CA ALA A 131 9.54 -13.07 -15.32
C ALA A 131 9.77 -13.98 -16.55
N SER A 132 10.67 -13.58 -17.44
CA SER A 132 11.09 -14.37 -18.59
C SER A 132 12.62 -14.43 -18.63
N ALA A 133 13.18 -15.54 -19.13
CA ALA A 133 14.62 -15.76 -19.17
C ALA A 133 15.38 -14.60 -19.83
N TRP A 134 14.87 -14.07 -20.95
CA TRP A 134 15.50 -12.95 -21.65
C TRP A 134 15.54 -11.68 -20.79
N TRP A 135 14.40 -11.20 -20.31
CA TRP A 135 14.32 -10.00 -19.47
C TRP A 135 15.12 -10.13 -18.17
N LEU A 136 15.10 -11.31 -17.54
CA LEU A 136 15.88 -11.57 -16.33
C LEU A 136 17.39 -11.57 -16.62
N SER A 137 17.85 -12.17 -17.71
CA SER A 137 19.28 -12.17 -18.08
C SER A 137 19.80 -10.75 -18.37
N GLN A 138 18.97 -9.90 -18.97
CA GLN A 138 19.31 -8.49 -19.21
C GLN A 138 19.31 -7.67 -17.92
N ALA A 139 18.33 -7.90 -17.05
CA ALA A 139 18.23 -7.19 -15.78
C ALA A 139 19.32 -7.63 -14.79
N PHE A 140 19.72 -8.89 -14.78
CA PHE A 140 20.67 -9.47 -13.82
C PHE A 140 21.79 -10.25 -14.55
N PRO A 141 22.68 -9.57 -15.30
CA PRO A 141 23.69 -10.23 -16.12
C PRO A 141 24.76 -11.00 -15.31
N THR A 142 24.91 -10.66 -14.03
CA THR A 142 25.86 -11.26 -13.10
C THR A 142 25.14 -12.00 -11.97
N ALA A 143 23.93 -12.52 -12.23
CA ALA A 143 23.17 -13.26 -11.24
C ALA A 143 23.94 -14.50 -10.78
N SER A 144 23.93 -14.75 -9.47
CA SER A 144 24.43 -15.97 -8.85
C SER A 144 23.33 -17.04 -8.74
N ASP A 145 23.73 -18.25 -8.36
CA ASP A 145 22.83 -19.37 -8.05
C ASP A 145 22.13 -19.23 -6.69
N HIS A 146 22.61 -18.32 -5.83
CA HIS A 146 22.00 -17.99 -4.55
C HIS A 146 21.12 -16.73 -4.67
N LEU A 147 19.80 -16.93 -4.70
CA LEU A 147 18.84 -15.83 -4.77
C LEU A 147 18.32 -15.45 -3.38
N VAL A 148 18.25 -14.15 -3.09
CA VAL A 148 17.57 -13.63 -1.89
C VAL A 148 16.38 -12.80 -2.32
N VAL A 149 15.18 -13.19 -1.89
CA VAL A 149 13.93 -12.56 -2.31
C VAL A 149 13.43 -11.62 -1.22
N PHE A 150 13.29 -10.33 -1.54
CA PHE A 150 12.78 -9.31 -0.65
C PHE A 150 11.28 -9.12 -0.82
N VAL A 151 10.54 -9.39 0.25
CA VAL A 151 9.08 -9.27 0.33
C VAL A 151 8.75 -8.21 1.37
N HIS A 152 8.13 -7.11 0.95
CA HIS A 152 7.77 -5.98 1.81
C HIS A 152 6.50 -6.23 2.63
N GLY A 153 6.23 -5.38 3.63
CA GLY A 153 5.05 -5.47 4.49
C GLY A 153 3.77 -4.87 3.91
N LEU A 154 2.68 -4.96 4.67
CA LEU A 154 1.38 -4.35 4.37
C LEU A 154 1.51 -2.85 4.12
N CYS A 155 0.88 -2.34 3.06
CA CYS A 155 0.91 -0.94 2.62
C CYS A 155 2.31 -0.40 2.24
N GLU A 156 3.36 -1.23 2.29
CA GLU A 156 4.70 -0.88 1.84
C GLU A 156 4.89 -1.21 0.36
N SER A 157 6.02 -0.79 -0.22
CA SER A 157 6.41 -1.11 -1.59
C SER A 157 7.80 -1.74 -1.64
N ASP A 158 8.16 -2.25 -2.83
CA ASP A 158 9.51 -2.67 -3.18
C ASP A 158 10.57 -1.60 -2.87
N ASP A 159 10.20 -0.31 -2.93
CA ASP A 159 11.11 0.80 -2.65
C ASP A 159 11.63 0.79 -1.20
N THR A 160 10.95 0.14 -0.25
CA THR A 160 11.42 0.02 1.15
C THR A 160 12.80 -0.65 1.22
N TRP A 161 13.09 -1.58 0.30
CA TRP A 161 14.35 -2.31 0.23
C TRP A 161 15.36 -1.70 -0.73
N ALA A 162 14.97 -0.69 -1.51
CA ALA A 162 15.82 -0.05 -2.53
C ALA A 162 16.18 1.41 -2.18
N ALA A 163 15.83 1.88 -0.98
CA ALA A 163 15.75 3.30 -0.69
C ALA A 163 17.09 4.04 -0.77
N ASP A 164 18.22 3.39 -0.47
CA ASP A 164 19.54 4.03 -0.33
C ASP A 164 20.68 3.13 -0.84
N SER A 165 21.88 3.70 -1.04
CA SER A 165 23.09 2.94 -1.37
C SER A 165 23.42 1.87 -0.33
N ASP A 166 23.07 2.13 0.93
CA ASP A 166 23.24 1.22 2.07
C ASP A 166 21.98 0.37 2.33
N SER A 167 21.13 0.21 1.31
CA SER A 167 19.95 -0.65 1.44
C SER A 167 20.34 -2.08 1.81
N ILE A 168 19.46 -2.74 2.57
CA ILE A 168 19.68 -4.12 3.03
C ILE A 168 19.92 -5.06 1.84
N ALA A 169 19.26 -4.84 0.70
CA ALA A 169 19.50 -5.61 -0.52
C ALA A 169 20.96 -5.48 -1.02
N ASN A 170 21.50 -4.26 -1.07
CA ASN A 170 22.88 -4.05 -1.48
C ASN A 170 23.88 -4.66 -0.49
N VAL A 171 23.59 -4.56 0.82
CA VAL A 171 24.43 -5.15 1.87
C VAL A 171 24.45 -6.68 1.74
N VAL A 172 23.30 -7.29 1.49
CA VAL A 172 23.19 -8.74 1.27
C VAL A 172 23.99 -9.18 0.05
N ASP A 173 23.84 -8.51 -1.09
CA ASP A 173 24.58 -8.83 -2.32
C ASP A 173 26.09 -8.74 -2.08
N ALA A 174 26.55 -7.67 -1.39
CA ALA A 174 27.96 -7.45 -1.10
C ALA A 174 28.57 -8.47 -0.12
N GLN A 175 27.77 -9.00 0.82
CA GLN A 175 28.27 -9.87 1.89
C GLN A 175 28.08 -11.36 1.64
N THR A 176 27.17 -11.76 0.75
CA THR A 176 26.73 -13.17 0.64
C THR A 176 26.90 -13.78 -0.75
N GLN A 177 27.46 -13.02 -1.72
CA GLN A 177 27.52 -13.42 -3.14
C GLN A 177 26.14 -13.81 -3.70
N ALA A 178 25.06 -13.34 -3.06
CA ALA A 178 23.70 -13.58 -3.52
C ALA A 178 23.29 -12.56 -4.58
N THR A 179 22.17 -12.85 -5.24
CA THR A 179 21.45 -11.88 -6.08
C THR A 179 20.13 -11.53 -5.42
N SER A 180 19.98 -10.27 -5.00
CA SER A 180 18.76 -9.76 -4.42
C SER A 180 17.68 -9.50 -5.47
N LEU A 181 16.49 -10.04 -5.23
CA LEU A 181 15.30 -9.86 -6.04
C LEU A 181 14.23 -9.14 -5.22
N LEU A 182 13.90 -7.92 -5.62
CA LEU A 182 12.85 -7.14 -4.95
C LEU A 182 11.52 -7.46 -5.60
N ILE A 183 10.53 -7.83 -4.78
CA ILE A 183 9.20 -8.16 -5.26
C ILE A 183 8.25 -7.02 -4.90
N ARG A 184 7.54 -6.54 -5.91
CA ARG A 184 6.33 -5.75 -5.73
C ARG A 184 5.14 -6.69 -5.80
N TYR A 185 4.20 -6.53 -4.88
CA TYR A 185 2.96 -7.31 -4.90
C TYR A 185 1.81 -6.59 -4.19
N ASN A 186 0.60 -7.10 -4.40
CA ASN A 186 -0.62 -6.56 -3.81
C ASN A 186 -0.81 -7.12 -2.40
N THR A 187 -0.48 -6.31 -1.39
CA THR A 187 -0.51 -6.70 0.01
C THR A 187 -1.93 -6.79 0.59
N GLY A 188 -2.95 -6.33 -0.15
CA GLY A 188 -4.36 -6.50 0.19
C GLY A 188 -4.93 -7.86 -0.22
N LEU A 189 -4.21 -8.68 -0.98
CA LEU A 189 -4.59 -10.07 -1.24
C LEU A 189 -4.29 -10.97 -0.04
N LYS A 190 -4.94 -12.14 0.01
CA LYS A 190 -4.67 -13.11 1.08
C LYS A 190 -3.21 -13.58 1.01
N PRO A 191 -2.55 -13.83 2.16
CA PRO A 191 -1.18 -14.34 2.16
C PRO A 191 -1.01 -15.63 1.35
N THR A 192 -2.01 -16.52 1.35
CA THR A 192 -1.99 -17.76 0.56
C THR A 192 -2.04 -17.52 -0.95
N GLU A 193 -2.77 -16.51 -1.40
CA GLU A 193 -2.87 -16.14 -2.82
C GLU A 193 -1.54 -15.52 -3.28
N ASN A 194 -1.00 -14.59 -2.49
CA ASN A 194 0.33 -14.04 -2.75
C ASN A 194 1.42 -15.12 -2.73
N GLY A 195 1.36 -16.07 -1.80
CA GLY A 195 2.28 -17.22 -1.80
C GLY A 195 2.17 -18.08 -3.06
N THR A 196 0.97 -18.23 -3.61
CA THR A 196 0.75 -18.94 -4.88
C THR A 196 1.35 -18.17 -6.06
N HIS A 197 1.09 -16.86 -6.16
CA HIS A 197 1.69 -16.02 -7.19
C HIS A 197 3.23 -16.05 -7.13
N LEU A 198 3.79 -15.99 -5.92
CA LEU A 198 5.23 -16.05 -5.70
C LEU A 198 5.79 -17.39 -6.16
N SER A 199 5.17 -18.50 -5.75
CA SER A 199 5.60 -19.84 -6.16
C SER A 199 5.58 -20.02 -7.68
N VAL A 200 4.54 -19.52 -8.37
CA VAL A 200 4.46 -19.59 -9.83
C VAL A 200 5.55 -18.76 -10.50
N GLY A 201 5.83 -17.54 -10.01
CA GLY A 201 6.86 -16.66 -10.57
C GLY A 201 8.29 -17.21 -10.45
N PHE A 202 8.54 -18.08 -9.46
CA PHE A 202 9.84 -18.71 -9.21
C PHE A 202 9.95 -20.16 -9.70
N ARG A 203 8.92 -20.67 -10.38
CA ARG A 203 9.04 -21.99 -11.00
C ARG A 203 10.02 -21.93 -12.17
N PRO A 204 11.01 -22.83 -12.25
CA PRO A 204 11.79 -22.98 -13.47
C PRO A 204 10.81 -23.32 -14.59
N VAL A 205 10.89 -22.57 -15.69
CA VAL A 205 10.22 -22.95 -16.94
C VAL A 205 10.91 -24.23 -17.40
N LEU A 206 10.36 -25.36 -16.99
CA LEU A 206 10.73 -26.70 -17.45
C LEU A 206 10.09 -26.96 -18.81
#